data_AF-Q93ZJ7-F1
#
_entry.id   AF-Q93ZJ7-F1
#
_cell.length_a   1.000
_cell.length_b   1.000
_cell.length_c   1.000
_cell.angle_alpha   90.00
_cell.angle_beta   90.00
_cell.angle_gamma   90.00
#
_symmetry.space_group_name_H-M   'P 1'
#
loop_
_entity.id
_entity.type
_entity.pdbx_description
1 polymer ?
#
loop_
_entity_poly.entity_id
_entity_poly.type
_entity_poly.pdbx_seq_one_letter_code
_entity_poly.pdbx_strand_id
1 'polypeptide(L)'
;MVLKVTKILAFQSLSGIYSAREFVWWYNGHPDYSSLKPDLKTSDSAVILGQGNVALDVARILLRPTTELASTDIATHALSALKESSIRKVYLIGRRGPVQAALTAKELREVLGIKNLHIRIKQTDLSVTPADEEEMKTSRARKRIYELLSKAAAAAKTSEADPDQRELHFVFFRQPDQFLESDERKGHVSGVNLQKTILESVGTGKQIAVGTGEFEDLNCSMVLKAIGYKSVPVNGLPFDHKKGGII
;
A
#
# COMPACT_ATOMS: atom_id res chain seq x y z
N MET A 1 0.88 -22.59 24.75
CA MET A 1 0.79 -23.05 23.35
C MET A 1 0.20 -21.91 22.52
N VAL A 2 1.03 -20.95 22.07
CA VAL A 2 0.57 -19.80 21.28
C VAL A 2 1.15 -19.94 19.88
N LEU A 3 0.41 -20.65 19.03
CA LEU A 3 0.63 -20.65 17.60
C LEU A 3 0.19 -19.28 17.05
N LYS A 4 1.07 -18.27 17.12
CA LYS A 4 0.97 -17.07 16.25
C LYS A 4 1.34 -17.50 14.83
N VAL A 5 0.46 -18.30 14.22
CA VAL A 5 0.48 -18.49 12.77
C VAL A 5 0.09 -17.14 12.20
N THR A 6 1.08 -16.47 11.62
CA THR A 6 0.80 -15.42 10.63
C THR A 6 -0.08 -16.14 9.61
N LYS A 7 -1.39 -15.85 9.57
CA LYS A 7 -2.26 -16.24 8.45
C LYS A 7 -1.62 -15.61 7.22
N ILE A 8 -0.68 -16.33 6.60
CA ILE A 8 -0.30 -16.14 5.22
C ILE A 8 -1.60 -16.51 4.53
N LEU A 9 -2.32 -15.47 4.14
CA LEU A 9 -3.59 -15.52 3.45
C LEU A 9 -3.55 -16.69 2.46
N ALA A 10 -4.31 -17.75 2.75
CA ALA A 10 -4.40 -18.93 1.90
C ALA A 10 -5.30 -18.54 0.72
N PHE A 11 -4.73 -17.82 -0.23
CA PHE A 11 -5.45 -17.27 -1.36
C PHE A 11 -5.58 -18.30 -2.47
N GLN A 12 -6.79 -18.44 -3.00
CA GLN A 12 -7.01 -18.88 -4.37
C GLN A 12 -6.17 -17.99 -5.30
N SER A 13 -5.49 -18.58 -6.30
CA SER A 13 -4.59 -17.85 -7.21
C SER A 13 -5.39 -17.01 -8.21
N LEU A 14 -5.98 -15.91 -7.74
CA LEU A 14 -6.67 -14.95 -8.60
C LEU A 14 -5.65 -14.11 -9.37
N SER A 15 -5.96 -13.86 -10.64
CA SER A 15 -5.25 -12.90 -11.47
C SER A 15 -5.56 -11.46 -11.02
N GLY A 16 -4.64 -10.53 -11.28
CA GLY A 16 -4.74 -9.14 -10.80
C GLY A 16 -4.10 -8.90 -9.43
N ILE A 17 -3.50 -9.93 -8.81
CA ILE A 17 -2.74 -9.81 -7.57
C ILE A 17 -1.25 -9.96 -7.89
N TYR A 18 -0.47 -8.93 -7.58
CA TYR A 18 0.97 -8.92 -7.81
C TYR A 18 1.70 -8.53 -6.52
N SER A 19 2.99 -8.82 -6.42
CA SER A 19 3.83 -8.10 -5.47
C SER A 19 4.16 -6.71 -5.99
N ALA A 20 4.34 -5.76 -5.08
CA ALA A 20 4.73 -4.40 -5.46
C ALA A 20 6.08 -4.39 -6.18
N ARG A 21 7.02 -5.29 -5.84
CA ARG A 21 8.33 -5.39 -6.51
C ARG A 21 8.22 -5.87 -7.95
N GLU A 22 7.34 -6.82 -8.25
CA GLU A 22 7.12 -7.25 -9.64
C GLU A 22 6.61 -6.08 -10.48
N PHE A 23 5.72 -5.26 -9.93
CA PHE A 23 5.27 -4.02 -10.57
C PHE A 23 6.39 -2.99 -10.72
N VAL A 24 7.25 -2.85 -9.70
CA VAL A 24 8.46 -1.99 -9.76
C VAL A 24 9.41 -2.43 -10.86
N TRP A 25 9.68 -3.72 -10.94
CA TRP A 25 10.54 -4.29 -11.96
C TRP A 25 9.94 -4.15 -13.36
N TRP A 26 8.63 -4.32 -13.50
CA TRP A 26 7.91 -4.06 -14.74
C TRP A 26 8.11 -2.62 -15.23
N TYR A 27 7.79 -1.60 -14.41
CA TYR A 27 7.92 -0.22 -14.89
C TYR A 27 9.38 0.23 -15.08
N ASN A 28 10.35 -0.41 -14.41
CA ASN A 28 11.78 -0.18 -14.61
C ASN A 28 12.39 -1.01 -15.75
N GLY A 29 11.60 -1.83 -16.45
CA GLY A 29 12.08 -2.58 -17.61
C GLY A 29 12.98 -3.78 -17.28
N HIS A 30 12.83 -4.38 -16.10
CA HIS A 30 13.54 -5.61 -15.77
C HIS A 30 13.15 -6.73 -16.75
N PRO A 31 14.11 -7.45 -17.36
CA PRO A 31 13.81 -8.45 -18.39
C PRO A 31 12.77 -9.49 -17.95
N ASP A 32 12.94 -10.06 -16.75
CA ASP A 32 12.05 -11.09 -16.19
C ASP A 32 10.60 -10.63 -15.96
N TYR A 33 10.35 -9.32 -15.91
CA TYR A 33 9.04 -8.75 -15.58
C TYR A 33 8.49 -7.80 -16.65
N SER A 34 9.22 -7.61 -17.75
CA SER A 34 8.80 -6.78 -18.89
C SER A 34 7.49 -7.26 -19.54
N SER A 35 7.19 -8.56 -19.44
CA SER A 35 5.96 -9.17 -19.93
C SER A 35 4.80 -9.15 -18.93
N LEU A 36 4.98 -8.57 -17.74
CA LEU A 36 3.89 -8.41 -16.77
C LEU A 36 2.77 -7.58 -17.41
N LYS A 37 1.52 -8.03 -17.23
CA LYS A 37 0.32 -7.37 -17.75
C LYS A 37 -0.59 -6.96 -16.59
N PRO A 38 -0.21 -5.91 -15.83
CA PRO A 38 -1.08 -5.41 -14.77
C PRO A 38 -2.40 -4.91 -15.36
N ASP A 39 -3.52 -5.22 -14.70
CA ASP A 39 -4.83 -4.73 -15.13
C ASP A 39 -5.04 -3.28 -14.67
N LEU A 40 -4.80 -2.36 -15.59
CA LEU A 40 -4.91 -0.92 -15.37
C LEU A 40 -6.21 -0.32 -15.93
N LYS A 41 -7.09 -1.13 -16.53
CA LYS A 41 -8.23 -0.63 -17.34
C LYS A 41 -9.59 -0.99 -16.76
N THR A 42 -9.71 -2.16 -16.14
CA THR A 42 -11.00 -2.71 -15.71
C THR A 42 -11.64 -1.93 -14.56
N SER A 43 -10.85 -1.27 -13.70
CA SER A 43 -11.35 -0.44 -12.60
C SER A 43 -10.60 0.88 -12.52
N ASP A 44 -11.18 1.85 -11.81
CA ASP A 44 -10.53 3.09 -11.42
C ASP A 44 -9.68 2.96 -10.14
N SER A 45 -9.71 1.79 -9.50
CA SER A 45 -9.19 1.59 -8.14
C SER A 45 -8.17 0.48 -8.05
N ALA A 46 -7.03 0.77 -7.41
CA ALA A 46 -5.99 -0.20 -7.06
C ALA A 46 -5.72 -0.20 -5.54
N VAL A 47 -5.48 -1.39 -4.98
CA VAL A 47 -5.19 -1.58 -3.56
C VAL A 47 -3.73 -1.97 -3.38
N ILE A 48 -3.02 -1.30 -2.49
CA ILE A 48 -1.66 -1.63 -2.11
C ILE A 48 -1.67 -2.05 -0.63
N LEU A 49 -1.28 -3.29 -0.37
CA LEU A 49 -1.20 -3.84 0.98
C LEU A 49 0.15 -3.45 1.60
N GLY A 50 0.14 -2.51 2.53
CA GLY A 50 1.33 -1.97 3.18
C GLY A 50 1.46 -0.46 3.02
N GLN A 51 2.11 0.16 4.00
CA GLN A 51 2.37 1.60 4.06
C GLN A 51 3.86 1.84 4.31
N GLY A 52 4.69 1.33 3.40
CA GLY A 52 6.14 1.55 3.34
C GLY A 52 6.53 2.35 2.09
N ASN A 53 7.81 2.71 1.95
CA ASN A 53 8.26 3.51 0.81
C ASN A 53 7.93 2.86 -0.56
N VAL A 54 8.08 1.54 -0.69
CA VAL A 54 7.72 0.81 -1.94
C VAL A 54 6.24 0.97 -2.28
N ALA A 55 5.36 1.06 -1.27
CA ALA A 55 3.94 1.31 -1.50
C ALA A 55 3.70 2.73 -2.06
N LEU A 56 4.44 3.73 -1.55
CA LEU A 56 4.41 5.09 -2.11
C LEU A 56 4.97 5.15 -3.52
N ASP A 57 6.05 4.42 -3.82
CA ASP A 57 6.63 4.40 -5.16
C ASP A 57 5.63 3.89 -6.20
N VAL A 58 4.97 2.77 -5.91
CA VAL A 58 3.97 2.22 -6.82
C VAL A 58 2.74 3.13 -6.91
N ALA A 59 2.26 3.67 -5.79
CA ALA A 59 1.17 4.66 -5.81
C ALA A 59 1.52 5.90 -6.65
N ARG A 60 2.75 6.39 -6.55
CA ARG A 60 3.27 7.53 -7.31
C ARG A 60 3.29 7.23 -8.81
N ILE A 61 3.71 6.04 -9.22
CA ILE A 61 3.69 5.65 -10.64
C ILE A 61 2.26 5.53 -11.17
N LEU A 62 1.33 4.98 -10.39
CA LEU A 62 -0.08 4.86 -10.80
C LEU A 62 -0.80 6.21 -10.87
N LEU A 63 -0.46 7.15 -10.00
CA LEU A 63 -1.20 8.41 -9.84
C LEU A 63 -0.50 9.64 -10.42
N ARG A 64 0.78 9.60 -10.79
CA ARG A 64 1.45 10.75 -11.41
C ARG A 64 0.97 10.95 -12.85
N PRO A 65 0.80 12.21 -13.31
CA PRO A 65 0.49 12.48 -14.72
C PRO A 65 1.50 11.83 -15.66
N THR A 66 1.01 11.19 -16.71
CA THR A 66 1.87 10.44 -17.65
C THR A 66 2.81 11.35 -18.45
N THR A 67 2.47 12.64 -18.59
CA THR A 67 3.36 13.66 -19.15
C THR A 67 4.59 13.91 -18.29
N GLU A 68 4.46 13.88 -16.96
CA GLU A 68 5.59 13.95 -16.03
C GLU A 68 6.38 12.64 -16.00
N LEU A 69 5.71 11.48 -16.14
CA LEU A 69 6.41 10.20 -16.22
C LEU A 69 7.21 10.07 -17.53
N ALA A 70 6.74 10.66 -18.63
CA ALA A 70 7.41 10.61 -19.93
C ALA A 70 8.79 11.30 -19.96
N SER A 71 9.10 12.16 -18.98
CA SER A 71 10.43 12.78 -18.84
C SER A 71 11.40 11.98 -17.95
N THR A 72 10.98 10.80 -17.46
CA THR A 72 11.78 9.89 -16.65
C THR A 72 12.32 8.72 -17.47
N ASP A 73 13.12 7.85 -16.85
CA ASP A 73 13.66 6.62 -17.40
C ASP A 73 12.67 5.43 -17.35
N ILE A 74 11.39 5.68 -17.07
CA ILE A 74 10.35 4.65 -17.08
C ILE A 74 10.31 3.88 -18.40
N ALA A 75 10.16 2.55 -18.32
CA ALA A 75 10.13 1.70 -19.49
C ALA A 75 8.99 2.08 -20.45
N THR A 76 9.27 2.14 -21.75
CA THR A 76 8.32 2.58 -22.77
C THR A 76 7.02 1.77 -22.76
N HIS A 77 7.11 0.45 -22.55
CA HIS A 77 5.93 -0.42 -22.48
C HIS A 77 5.03 -0.09 -21.28
N ALA A 78 5.63 0.25 -20.14
CA ALA A 78 4.91 0.61 -18.93
C ALA A 78 4.27 2.00 -19.06
N LEU A 79 4.98 2.97 -19.64
CA LEU A 79 4.42 4.29 -19.93
C LEU A 79 3.23 4.20 -20.89
N SER A 80 3.32 3.39 -21.94
CA SER A 80 2.19 3.16 -22.87
C SER A 80 0.99 2.56 -22.16
N ALA A 81 1.20 1.55 -21.30
CA ALA A 81 0.12 0.97 -20.50
C ALA A 81 -0.51 1.98 -19.52
N LEU A 82 0.32 2.82 -18.88
CA LEU A 82 -0.14 3.86 -17.94
C LEU A 82 -0.92 4.99 -18.62
N LYS A 83 -0.62 5.32 -19.88
CA LYS A 83 -1.39 6.29 -20.68
C LYS A 83 -2.83 5.85 -20.91
N GLU A 84 -3.06 4.54 -20.97
CA GLU A 84 -4.38 3.94 -21.15
C GLU A 84 -5.03 3.53 -19.81
N SER A 85 -4.44 3.91 -18.68
CA SER A 85 -4.90 3.53 -17.35
C SER A 85 -6.17 4.28 -16.93
N SER A 86 -7.16 3.51 -16.47
CA SER A 86 -8.38 3.99 -15.82
C SER A 86 -8.16 4.33 -14.34
N ILE A 87 -7.03 3.93 -13.75
CA ILE A 87 -6.76 4.13 -12.32
C ILE A 87 -6.78 5.62 -11.97
N ARG A 88 -7.60 5.97 -10.99
CA ARG A 88 -7.73 7.29 -10.37
C ARG A 88 -7.59 7.24 -8.86
N LYS A 89 -7.89 6.10 -8.23
CA LYS A 89 -7.81 5.91 -6.78
C LYS A 89 -6.81 4.82 -6.44
N VAL A 90 -5.89 5.12 -5.53
CA VAL A 90 -5.01 4.11 -4.93
C VAL A 90 -5.20 4.09 -3.42
N TYR A 91 -5.40 2.90 -2.87
CA TYR A 91 -5.62 2.69 -1.44
C TYR A 91 -4.41 2.02 -0.81
N LEU A 92 -3.73 2.72 0.11
CA LEU A 92 -2.65 2.17 0.91
C LEU A 92 -3.19 1.61 2.21
N ILE A 93 -3.23 0.29 2.31
CA ILE A 93 -3.82 -0.42 3.45
C ILE A 93 -2.76 -0.65 4.53
N GLY A 94 -2.98 -0.06 5.70
CA GLY A 94 -2.16 -0.23 6.88
C GLY A 94 -2.93 -0.92 8.01
N ARG A 95 -2.41 -2.04 8.51
CA ARG A 95 -2.97 -2.73 9.69
C ARG A 95 -2.79 -1.98 11.01
N ARG A 96 -2.05 -0.88 11.02
CA ARG A 96 -1.80 -0.06 12.22
C ARG A 96 -2.22 1.38 11.94
N GLY A 97 -2.04 2.25 12.92
CA GLY A 97 -2.33 3.67 12.80
C GLY A 97 -1.26 4.48 12.05
N PRO A 98 -1.53 5.78 11.84
CA PRO A 98 -0.64 6.71 11.14
C PRO A 98 0.73 6.87 11.80
N VAL A 99 0.81 6.74 13.13
CA VAL A 99 2.08 6.83 13.88
C VAL A 99 3.04 5.68 13.55
N GLN A 100 2.51 4.51 13.20
CA GLN A 100 3.29 3.31 12.88
C GLN A 100 3.51 3.10 11.37
N ALA A 101 3.13 4.07 10.53
CA ALA A 101 3.41 4.02 9.10
C ALA A 101 4.93 3.93 8.86
N ALA A 102 5.36 3.01 7.99
CA ALA A 102 6.77 2.71 7.75
C ALA A 102 7.36 3.58 6.63
N LEU A 103 6.84 4.80 6.48
CA LEU A 103 7.22 5.77 5.47
C LEU A 103 8.38 6.63 5.98
N THR A 104 9.15 7.19 5.05
CA THR A 104 10.10 8.25 5.38
C THR A 104 9.55 9.61 4.99
N ALA A 105 9.97 10.65 5.71
CA ALA A 105 9.43 12.00 5.52
C ALA A 105 9.82 12.59 4.15
N LYS A 106 10.89 12.09 3.52
CA LYS A 106 11.26 12.47 2.15
C LYS A 106 10.21 11.93 1.17
N GLU A 107 10.03 10.61 1.13
CA GLU A 107 9.11 9.96 0.18
C GLU A 107 7.67 10.43 0.35
N LEU A 108 7.22 10.63 1.60
CA LEU A 108 5.89 11.18 1.85
C LEU A 108 5.76 12.59 1.26
N ARG A 109 6.73 13.49 1.45
CA ARG A 109 6.68 14.84 0.87
C ARG A 109 6.67 14.84 -0.65
N GLU A 110 7.41 13.93 -1.29
CA GLU A 110 7.40 13.81 -2.75
C GLU A 110 5.99 13.49 -3.27
N VAL A 111 5.27 12.59 -2.60
CA VAL A 111 3.90 12.24 -2.97
C VAL A 111 2.92 13.37 -2.66
N LEU A 112 3.06 14.02 -1.50
CA LEU A 112 2.24 15.18 -1.13
C LEU A 112 2.44 16.38 -2.06
N GLY A 113 3.57 16.45 -2.79
CA GLY A 113 3.88 17.50 -3.75
C GLY A 113 3.40 17.23 -5.18
N ILE A 114 2.77 16.08 -5.45
CA ILE A 114 2.26 15.76 -6.79
C ILE A 114 1.08 16.68 -7.11
N LYS A 115 1.15 17.33 -8.27
CA LYS A 115 0.09 18.23 -8.75
C LYS A 115 -1.21 17.46 -8.95
N ASN A 116 -2.33 18.06 -8.55
CA ASN A 116 -3.68 17.52 -8.69
C ASN A 116 -3.92 16.14 -8.02
N LEU A 117 -3.04 15.74 -7.09
CA LEU A 117 -3.23 14.54 -6.28
C LEU A 117 -3.89 14.89 -4.95
N HIS A 118 -5.06 14.30 -4.70
CA HIS A 118 -5.81 14.50 -3.45
C HIS A 118 -5.47 13.41 -2.45
N ILE A 119 -5.06 13.83 -1.26
CA ILE A 119 -4.74 12.92 -0.17
C ILE A 119 -5.96 12.74 0.69
N ARG A 120 -6.40 11.49 0.85
CA ARG A 120 -7.59 11.13 1.61
C ARG A 120 -7.19 10.33 2.85
N ILE A 121 -7.52 10.86 4.02
CA ILE A 121 -7.30 10.22 5.32
C ILE A 121 -8.56 10.48 6.15
N LYS A 122 -9.12 9.44 6.79
CA LYS A 122 -10.25 9.62 7.70
C LYS A 122 -9.79 10.39 8.93
N GLN A 123 -10.50 11.45 9.29
CA GLN A 123 -10.15 12.28 10.46
C GLN A 123 -10.16 11.47 11.76
N THR A 124 -11.04 10.47 11.86
CA THR A 124 -11.09 9.53 12.99
C THR A 124 -9.79 8.76 13.18
N ASP A 125 -9.08 8.45 12.09
CA ASP A 125 -7.85 7.65 12.13
C ASP A 125 -6.65 8.45 12.63
N LEU A 126 -6.77 9.78 12.72
CA LEU A 126 -5.73 10.69 13.22
C LEU A 126 -5.83 10.92 14.73
N SER A 127 -6.80 10.30 15.41
CA SER A 127 -6.90 10.39 16.87
C SER A 127 -5.70 9.69 17.51
N VAL A 128 -5.02 10.39 18.43
CA VAL A 128 -3.78 9.92 19.07
C VAL A 128 -4.10 9.38 20.46
N THR A 129 -3.64 8.16 20.76
CA THR A 129 -3.72 7.59 22.11
C THR A 129 -2.49 7.95 22.95
N PRO A 130 -2.52 7.83 24.29
CA PRO A 130 -1.32 8.02 25.12
C PRO A 130 -0.13 7.13 24.71
N ALA A 131 -0.39 5.92 24.20
CA ALA A 131 0.65 5.03 23.70
C ALA A 131 1.29 5.56 22.40
N ASP A 132 0.49 6.15 21.52
CA ASP A 132 0.99 6.80 20.30
C ASP A 132 1.85 8.03 20.61
N GLU A 133 1.46 8.83 21.62
CA GLU A 133 2.28 9.96 22.08
C GLU A 133 3.66 9.50 22.55
N GLU A 134 3.73 8.39 23.29
CA GLU A 134 4.99 7.82 23.77
C GLU A 134 5.85 7.29 22.60
N GLU A 135 5.24 6.63 21.61
CA GLU A 135 5.94 6.21 20.39
C GLU A 135 6.51 7.39 19.59
N MET A 136 5.81 8.53 19.57
CA MET A 136 6.27 9.75 18.92
C MET A 136 7.35 10.48 19.71
N LYS A 137 7.29 10.48 21.05
CA LYS A 137 8.36 11.03 21.91
C LYS A 137 9.68 10.28 21.71
N THR A 138 9.60 8.97 21.59
CA THR A 138 10.78 8.09 21.39
C THR A 138 11.30 8.08 19.95
N SER A 139 10.54 8.60 18.97
CA SER A 139 10.95 8.63 17.56
C SER A 139 10.56 9.92 16.84
N ARG A 140 11.55 10.80 16.66
CA ARG A 140 11.43 12.01 15.82
C ARG A 140 10.94 11.70 14.41
N ALA A 141 11.37 10.57 13.84
CA ALA A 141 10.94 10.15 12.52
C ALA A 141 9.42 9.88 12.47
N ARG A 142 8.88 9.11 13.43
CA ARG A 142 7.44 8.84 13.52
C ARG A 142 6.63 10.10 13.74
N LYS A 143 7.05 10.95 14.68
CA LYS A 143 6.41 12.25 14.93
C LYS A 143 6.32 13.07 13.64
N ARG A 144 7.40 13.11 12.86
CA ARG A 144 7.43 13.86 11.60
C ARG A 144 6.49 13.28 10.53
N ILE A 145 6.39 11.96 10.42
CA ILE A 145 5.45 11.31 9.51
C ILE A 145 4.01 11.62 9.90
N TYR A 146 3.68 11.47 11.19
CA TYR A 146 2.36 11.78 11.71
C TYR A 146 1.99 13.24 11.41
N GLU A 147 2.85 14.21 11.74
CA GLU A 147 2.63 15.64 11.44
C GLU A 147 2.34 15.90 9.95
N LEU A 148 3.07 15.22 9.04
CA LEU A 148 2.86 15.36 7.60
C LEU A 148 1.51 14.78 7.16
N LEU A 149 1.12 13.62 7.69
CA LEU A 149 -0.18 13.00 7.41
C LEU A 149 -1.33 13.85 7.95
N SER A 150 -1.24 14.32 9.20
CA SER A 150 -2.24 15.22 9.79
C SER A 150 -2.38 16.52 9.01
N LYS A 151 -1.27 17.12 8.58
CA LYS A 151 -1.29 18.31 7.72
C LYS A 151 -1.96 18.03 6.37
N ALA A 152 -1.65 16.89 5.75
CA ALA A 152 -2.25 16.50 4.47
C ALA A 152 -3.77 16.29 4.60
N ALA A 153 -4.22 15.66 5.67
CA ALA A 153 -5.64 15.46 5.95
C ALA A 153 -6.38 16.78 6.22
N ALA A 154 -5.75 17.72 6.94
CA ALA A 154 -6.33 19.05 7.18
C ALA A 154 -6.38 19.91 5.91
N ALA A 155 -5.45 19.73 4.99
CA ALA A 155 -5.41 20.42 3.70
C ALA A 155 -6.36 19.82 2.66
N ALA A 156 -6.97 18.66 2.93
CA ALA A 156 -7.90 18.01 2.02
C ALA A 156 -9.16 18.87 1.86
N LYS A 157 -9.22 19.65 0.78
CA LYS A 157 -10.41 20.40 0.39
C LYS A 157 -11.47 19.44 -0.16
N THR A 158 -12.74 19.79 0.05
CA THR A 158 -13.85 19.32 -0.78
C THR A 158 -13.76 20.05 -2.12
N SER A 159 -12.93 19.55 -3.02
CA SER A 159 -12.87 20.04 -4.40
C SER A 159 -14.15 19.61 -5.14
N GLU A 160 -14.66 20.47 -6.02
CA GLU A 160 -15.69 20.11 -7.00
C GLU A 160 -15.22 18.89 -7.83
N ALA A 161 -16.18 18.11 -8.32
CA ALA A 161 -15.92 16.87 -9.03
C ALA A 161 -15.17 17.13 -10.35
N ASP A 162 -13.84 17.12 -10.29
CA ASP A 162 -12.98 16.99 -11.46
C ASP A 162 -12.93 15.50 -11.86
N PRO A 163 -13.43 15.11 -13.04
CA PRO A 163 -13.41 13.72 -13.49
C PRO A 163 -11.98 13.17 -13.70
N ASP A 164 -10.97 14.03 -13.84
CA ASP A 164 -9.56 13.64 -13.89
C ASP A 164 -8.88 13.67 -12.51
N GLN A 165 -9.64 13.92 -11.44
CA GLN A 165 -9.14 13.92 -10.08
C GLN A 165 -8.53 12.57 -9.71
N ARG A 166 -7.30 12.64 -9.18
CA ARG A 166 -6.58 11.49 -8.66
C ARG A 166 -6.53 11.53 -7.15
N GLU A 167 -6.69 10.37 -6.52
CA GLU A 167 -6.77 10.26 -5.06
C GLU A 167 -5.83 9.17 -4.53
N LEU A 168 -5.05 9.53 -3.51
CA LEU A 168 -4.30 8.59 -2.70
C LEU A 168 -4.95 8.50 -1.32
N HIS A 169 -5.51 7.33 -1.03
CA HIS A 169 -6.17 7.02 0.22
C HIS A 169 -5.19 6.33 1.17
N PHE A 170 -4.94 6.90 2.34
CA PHE A 170 -4.30 6.18 3.44
C PHE A 170 -5.41 5.56 4.30
N VAL A 171 -5.54 4.24 4.23
CA VAL A 171 -6.52 3.48 5.00
C VAL A 171 -5.80 2.82 6.17
N PHE A 172 -6.00 3.34 7.37
CA PHE A 172 -5.40 2.81 8.58
C PHE A 172 -6.31 1.80 9.27
N PHE A 173 -5.75 1.06 10.22
CA PHE A 173 -6.51 0.12 11.05
C PHE A 173 -7.27 -0.94 10.24
N ARG A 174 -6.69 -1.41 9.14
CA ARG A 174 -7.24 -2.44 8.26
C ARG A 174 -6.19 -3.48 7.91
N GLN A 175 -6.54 -4.75 8.03
CA GLN A 175 -5.72 -5.84 7.52
C GLN A 175 -6.51 -6.65 6.48
N PRO A 176 -5.85 -7.13 5.41
CA PRO A 176 -6.51 -8.01 4.46
C PRO A 176 -6.91 -9.32 5.16
N ASP A 177 -8.11 -9.81 4.88
CA ASP A 177 -8.58 -11.13 5.29
C ASP A 177 -8.75 -12.06 4.07
N GLN A 178 -9.41 -11.59 3.02
CA GLN A 178 -9.66 -12.37 1.80
C GLN A 178 -9.64 -11.50 0.54
N PHE A 179 -9.27 -12.09 -0.61
CA PHE A 179 -9.48 -11.49 -1.92
C PHE A 179 -10.80 -11.97 -2.52
N LEU A 180 -11.56 -11.03 -3.04
CA LEU A 180 -12.85 -11.28 -3.66
C LEU A 180 -12.65 -11.61 -5.13
N GLU A 181 -13.33 -12.65 -5.61
CA GLU A 181 -13.32 -13.05 -7.02
C GLU A 181 -14.39 -12.24 -7.79
N SER A 182 -14.10 -11.92 -9.04
CA SER A 182 -15.04 -11.24 -9.93
C SER A 182 -16.12 -12.20 -10.43
N ASP A 183 -17.39 -11.80 -10.27
CA ASP A 183 -18.52 -12.50 -10.87
C ASP A 183 -18.52 -12.40 -12.41
N GLU A 184 -18.03 -11.29 -12.96
CA GLU A 184 -17.97 -11.02 -14.40
C GLU A 184 -16.79 -11.73 -15.07
N ARG A 185 -15.64 -11.81 -14.38
CA ARG A 185 -14.39 -12.36 -14.91
C ARG A 185 -13.81 -13.38 -13.94
N LYS A 186 -14.31 -14.62 -14.00
CA LYS A 186 -13.82 -15.74 -13.18
C LYS A 186 -12.29 -15.82 -13.16
N GLY A 187 -11.75 -16.16 -12.01
CA GLY A 187 -10.32 -16.24 -11.73
C GLY A 187 -9.61 -14.89 -11.57
N HIS A 188 -10.33 -13.76 -11.48
CA HIS A 188 -9.75 -12.43 -11.31
C HIS A 188 -10.22 -11.78 -10.01
N VAL A 189 -9.36 -10.94 -9.42
CA VAL A 189 -9.70 -10.16 -8.23
C VAL A 189 -10.70 -9.04 -8.59
N SER A 190 -11.72 -8.86 -7.75
CA SER A 190 -12.69 -7.77 -7.81
C SER A 190 -12.65 -6.86 -6.58
N GLY A 191 -11.95 -7.29 -5.54
CA GLY A 191 -11.81 -6.53 -4.31
C GLY A 191 -11.01 -7.24 -3.23
N VAL A 192 -10.92 -6.58 -2.09
CA VAL A 192 -10.29 -7.10 -0.88
C VAL A 192 -11.28 -6.97 0.27
N ASN A 193 -11.58 -8.07 0.95
CA ASN A 193 -12.23 -8.05 2.24
C ASN A 193 -11.19 -7.68 3.31
N LEU A 194 -11.45 -6.59 4.01
CA LEU A 194 -10.57 -6.00 5.01
C LEU A 194 -11.19 -6.17 6.40
N GLN A 195 -10.43 -6.74 7.32
CA GLN A 195 -10.80 -6.75 8.73
C GLN A 195 -10.34 -5.45 9.41
N LYS A 196 -11.21 -4.84 10.20
CA LYS A 196 -10.83 -3.73 11.09
C LYS A 196 -9.89 -4.23 12.19
N THR A 197 -8.95 -3.39 12.57
CA THR A 197 -7.98 -3.70 13.62
C THR A 197 -7.94 -2.61 14.68
N ILE A 198 -7.64 -2.97 15.90
CA ILE A 198 -7.27 -2.04 16.98
C ILE A 198 -5.81 -2.25 17.36
N LEU A 199 -5.21 -1.27 18.05
CA LEU A 199 -3.87 -1.40 18.59
C LEU A 199 -3.91 -1.85 20.05
N GLU A 200 -3.10 -2.84 20.38
CA GLU A 200 -2.85 -3.29 21.74
C GLU A 200 -1.39 -3.06 22.13
N SER A 201 -1.17 -2.52 23.33
CA SER A 201 0.17 -2.35 23.88
C SER A 201 0.72 -3.70 24.36
N VAL A 202 1.92 -4.06 23.91
CA VAL A 202 2.61 -5.32 24.29
C VAL A 202 3.92 -5.09 25.05
N GLY A 203 4.10 -3.89 25.61
CA GLY A 203 5.29 -3.48 26.35
C GLY A 203 5.54 -1.99 26.22
N THR A 204 6.68 -1.52 26.72
CA THR A 204 7.06 -0.10 26.68
C THR A 204 7.22 0.39 25.23
N GLY A 205 6.29 1.25 24.79
CA GLY A 205 6.35 1.92 23.48
C GLY A 205 6.20 0.99 22.27
N LYS A 206 5.60 -0.20 22.42
CA LYS A 206 5.33 -1.10 21.30
C LYS A 206 3.87 -1.51 21.26
N GLN A 207 3.26 -1.25 20.10
CA GLN A 207 1.87 -1.63 19.81
C GLN A 207 1.80 -2.66 18.69
N ILE A 208 0.87 -3.60 18.81
CA ILE A 208 0.52 -4.58 17.77
C ILE A 208 -0.91 -4.36 17.31
N ALA A 209 -1.20 -4.74 16.07
CA ALA A 209 -2.55 -4.76 15.53
C ALA A 209 -3.25 -6.07 15.90
N VAL A 210 -4.50 -5.97 16.35
CA VAL A 210 -5.39 -7.10 16.63
C VAL A 210 -6.70 -6.90 15.88
N GLY A 211 -7.19 -7.94 15.21
CA GLY A 211 -8.43 -7.90 14.45
C GLY A 211 -9.66 -7.83 15.36
N THR A 212 -10.64 -7.00 15.00
CA THR A 212 -11.85 -6.80 15.82
C THR A 212 -12.96 -7.80 15.51
N GLY A 213 -12.85 -8.55 14.41
CA GLY A 213 -13.95 -9.36 13.89
C GLY A 213 -14.95 -8.59 13.02
N GLU A 214 -14.77 -7.28 12.83
CA GLU A 214 -15.55 -6.50 11.88
C GLU A 214 -14.86 -6.45 10.52
N PHE A 215 -15.62 -6.60 9.45
CA PHE A 215 -15.11 -6.67 8.07
C PHE A 215 -15.79 -5.63 7.17
N GLU A 216 -15.07 -5.19 6.16
CA GLU A 216 -15.58 -4.33 5.08
C GLU A 216 -14.92 -4.69 3.75
N ASP A 217 -15.66 -4.60 2.66
CA ASP A 217 -15.14 -4.88 1.32
C ASP A 217 -14.65 -3.59 0.66
N LEU A 218 -13.55 -3.71 -0.08
CA LEU A 218 -13.00 -2.64 -0.90
C LEU A 218 -12.82 -3.14 -2.34
N ASN A 219 -13.60 -2.59 -3.25
CA ASN A 219 -13.58 -2.97 -4.67
C ASN A 219 -12.31 -2.46 -5.37
N CYS A 220 -11.68 -3.32 -6.19
CA CYS A 220 -10.53 -2.99 -7.00
C CYS A 220 -10.26 -4.07 -8.06
N SER A 221 -9.66 -3.72 -9.20
CA SER A 221 -9.22 -4.70 -10.21
C SER A 221 -7.76 -5.14 -10.03
N MET A 222 -7.01 -4.49 -9.13
CA MET A 222 -5.60 -4.75 -8.94
C MET A 222 -5.21 -4.64 -7.46
N VAL A 223 -4.49 -5.65 -6.98
CA VAL A 223 -3.90 -5.69 -5.64
C VAL A 223 -2.39 -5.83 -5.72
N LEU A 224 -1.66 -4.99 -4.99
CA LEU A 224 -0.21 -4.97 -4.92
C LEU A 224 0.28 -5.22 -3.49
N LYS A 225 1.00 -6.32 -3.28
CA LYS A 225 1.53 -6.69 -1.96
C LYS A 225 2.86 -5.96 -1.70
N ALA A 226 2.86 -4.99 -0.79
CA ALA A 226 4.03 -4.21 -0.35
C ALA A 226 4.39 -4.45 1.13
N ILE A 227 4.30 -5.71 1.58
CA ILE A 227 4.46 -6.12 2.99
C ILE A 227 5.88 -6.64 3.35
N GLY A 228 6.88 -6.33 2.52
CA GLY A 228 8.26 -6.76 2.71
C GLY A 228 8.60 -8.07 1.99
N TYR A 229 9.89 -8.43 2.03
CA TYR A 229 10.44 -9.59 1.32
C TYR A 229 11.28 -10.44 2.25
N LYS A 230 11.39 -11.72 1.89
CA LYS A 230 12.40 -12.62 2.42
C LYS A 230 13.36 -12.93 1.29
N SER A 231 14.65 -13.06 1.60
CA SER A 231 15.64 -13.54 0.64
C SER A 231 15.30 -14.98 0.22
N VAL A 232 15.84 -15.39 -0.92
CA VAL A 232 15.79 -16.78 -1.39
C VAL A 232 17.10 -17.45 -0.99
N PRO A 233 17.10 -18.69 -0.51
CA PRO A 233 18.33 -19.41 -0.23
C PRO A 233 19.21 -19.52 -1.48
N VAL A 234 20.51 -19.31 -1.29
CA VAL A 234 21.53 -19.54 -2.32
C VAL A 234 22.17 -20.89 -2.05
N ASN A 235 22.26 -21.75 -3.06
CA ASN A 235 22.87 -23.07 -2.91
C ASN A 235 24.28 -22.96 -2.33
N GLY A 236 24.54 -23.72 -1.27
CA GLY A 236 25.83 -23.76 -0.59
C GLY A 236 26.01 -22.74 0.54
N LEU A 237 25.02 -21.89 0.84
CA LEU A 237 25.06 -20.95 1.97
C LEU A 237 24.00 -21.28 3.02
N PRO A 238 24.34 -21.23 4.32
CA PRO A 238 23.36 -21.41 5.39
C PRO A 238 22.34 -20.27 5.38
N PHE A 239 21.07 -20.61 5.60
CA PHE A 239 19.95 -19.68 5.41
C PHE A 239 18.92 -19.79 6.55
N ASP A 240 18.56 -18.65 7.14
CA ASP A 240 17.48 -18.56 8.14
C ASP A 240 16.14 -18.41 7.41
N HIS A 241 15.39 -19.51 7.29
CA HIS A 241 14.07 -19.51 6.66
C HIS A 241 13.01 -18.70 7.43
N LYS A 242 13.19 -18.48 8.74
CA LYS A 242 12.25 -17.67 9.53
C LYS A 242 12.46 -16.18 9.25
N LYS A 243 13.70 -15.70 9.29
CA LYS A 243 14.04 -14.28 9.02
C LYS A 243 14.16 -13.96 7.53
N GLY A 244 14.40 -14.97 6.70
CA GLY A 244 14.61 -14.81 5.27
C GLY A 244 15.94 -14.15 4.93
N GLY A 245 17.05 -14.61 5.53
CA GLY A 245 18.40 -14.05 5.32
C GLY A 245 19.49 -15.11 5.44
N ILE A 246 20.66 -14.82 4.86
CA ILE A 246 21.85 -15.68 4.97
C ILE A 246 22.39 -15.60 6.41
N ILE A 247 22.87 -16.73 6.93
CA ILE A 247 23.48 -16.84 8.26
C ILE A 247 25.00 -16.74 8.13
#